data_AF-A0A821N8M1-F1
#
_entry.id   AF-A0A821N8M1-F1
#
_cell.length_a   1.000
_cell.length_b   1.000
_cell.length_c   1.000
_cell.angle_alpha   90.00
_cell.angle_beta   90.00
_cell.angle_gamma   90.00
#
_symmetry.space_group_name_H-M   'P 1'
#
loop_
_entity.id
_entity.type
_entity.pdbx_description
1 polymer ?
#
loop_
_entity_poly.entity_id
_entity_poly.type
_entity_poly.pdbx_seq_one_letter_code
_entity_poly.pdbx_strand_id
1 'polypeptide(L)'
;MANFAAFDSLAAACIEKGDTAKYIRVHFEFTIDENGVLYDGKYLYTGSTRYAGGSGDKKIKYLEEQKTYLDNAVKKMIPRIPAWYPALQSNVRVKCAVKDYFQFWLGINPEPK
;
A
#
# COMPACT_ATOMS: atom_id res chain seq x y z
N MET A 1 15.36 6.91 1.32
CA MET A 1 13.94 7.10 0.93
C MET A 1 13.37 5.74 0.61
N ALA A 2 12.31 5.31 1.31
CA ALA A 2 11.70 4.00 1.16
C ALA A 2 10.78 3.99 -0.06
N ASN A 3 11.35 3.83 -1.26
CA ASN A 3 10.58 3.97 -2.49
C ASN A 3 9.85 2.66 -2.81
N PHE A 4 8.54 2.75 -3.04
CA PHE A 4 7.77 1.66 -3.65
C PHE A 4 8.20 1.49 -5.11
N ALA A 5 9.07 0.51 -5.37
CA ALA A 5 9.73 0.35 -6.67
C ALA A 5 8.78 0.05 -7.84
N ALA A 6 7.56 -0.43 -7.55
CA ALA A 6 6.56 -0.74 -8.56
C ALA A 6 5.62 0.45 -8.88
N PHE A 7 5.90 1.66 -8.36
CA PHE A 7 5.07 2.84 -8.57
C PHE A 7 4.87 3.15 -10.07
N ASP A 8 5.97 3.25 -10.83
CA ASP A 8 5.90 3.63 -12.25
C ASP A 8 5.14 2.58 -13.08
N SER A 9 5.39 1.29 -12.83
CA SER A 9 4.69 0.20 -13.51
C SER A 9 3.19 0.18 -13.19
N LEU A 10 2.84 0.43 -11.92
CA LEU A 10 1.45 0.52 -11.48
C LEU A 10 0.74 1.70 -12.12
N ALA A 11 1.36 2.88 -12.11
CA ALA A 11 0.82 4.08 -12.73
C ALA A 11 0.61 3.87 -14.24
N ALA A 12 1.60 3.29 -14.93
CA ALA A 12 1.50 2.96 -16.36
C ALA A 12 0.33 2.00 -16.64
N ALA A 13 0.20 0.91 -15.89
CA ALA A 13 -0.88 -0.04 -16.06
C ALA A 13 -2.27 0.60 -15.84
N CYS A 14 -2.40 1.50 -14.87
CA CYS A 14 -3.65 2.24 -14.66
C CYS A 14 -3.93 3.23 -15.80
N ILE A 15 -2.91 3.92 -16.33
CA ILE A 15 -3.06 4.84 -17.47
C ILE A 15 -3.49 4.07 -18.73
N GLU A 16 -2.85 2.95 -19.04
CA GLU A 16 -3.18 2.11 -20.21
C GLU A 16 -4.62 1.60 -20.20
N LYS A 17 -5.17 1.36 -19.00
CA LYS A 17 -6.56 0.91 -18.82
C LYS A 17 -7.56 2.06 -18.68
N GLY A 18 -7.11 3.31 -18.81
CA GLY A 18 -7.96 4.50 -18.64
C GLY A 18 -8.42 4.73 -17.20
N ASP A 19 -7.79 4.07 -16.22
CA ASP A 19 -8.08 4.21 -14.80
C ASP A 19 -7.36 5.43 -14.20
N THR A 20 -7.70 6.61 -14.72
CA THR A 20 -7.20 7.91 -14.25
C THR A 20 -8.29 8.71 -13.52
N ALA A 21 -7.94 9.91 -13.05
CA ALA A 21 -8.77 10.81 -12.25
C ALA A 21 -9.37 10.15 -10.99
N LYS A 22 -8.53 9.36 -10.30
CA LYS A 22 -8.90 8.66 -9.07
C LYS A 22 -7.67 8.45 -8.19
N TYR A 23 -7.90 8.18 -6.92
CA TYR A 23 -6.89 7.68 -6.02
C TYR A 23 -6.69 6.20 -6.25
N ILE A 24 -5.43 5.78 -6.36
CA ILE A 24 -5.02 4.39 -6.37
C ILE A 24 -4.48 4.05 -4.99
N ARG A 25 -4.95 2.93 -4.44
CA ARG A 25 -4.57 2.43 -3.11
C ARG A 25 -3.95 1.06 -3.24
N VAL A 26 -2.72 0.91 -2.80
CA VAL A 26 -2.04 -0.40 -2.74
C VAL A 26 -2.13 -0.89 -1.31
N HIS A 27 -2.97 -1.89 -1.07
CA HIS A 27 -3.17 -2.49 0.25
C HIS A 27 -2.12 -3.55 0.50
N PHE A 28 -1.55 -3.51 1.70
CA PHE A 28 -0.54 -4.44 2.15
C PHE A 28 -0.73 -4.77 3.64
N GLU A 29 -0.10 -5.86 4.05
CA GLU A 29 -0.01 -6.29 5.44
C GLU A 29 1.46 -6.48 5.81
N PHE A 30 1.82 -6.21 7.05
CA PHE A 30 3.15 -6.50 7.59
C PHE A 30 3.06 -6.75 9.10
N THR A 31 4.12 -7.32 9.66
CA THR A 31 4.23 -7.55 11.10
C THR A 31 5.21 -6.57 11.74
N ILE A 32 4.83 -6.02 12.89
CA ILE A 32 5.71 -5.29 13.79
C ILE A 32 6.07 -6.24 14.94
N ASP A 33 7.37 -6.43 15.20
CA ASP A 33 7.83 -7.20 16.36
C ASP A 33 7.81 -6.38 17.66
N GLU A 34 8.20 -7.02 18.76
CA GLU A 34 8.28 -6.41 20.09
C GLU A 34 9.32 -5.27 20.18
N ASN A 35 10.22 -5.13 19.20
CA ASN A 35 11.24 -4.09 19.12
C ASN A 35 10.90 -2.96 18.14
N GLY A 36 9.74 -3.04 17.46
CA GLY A 36 9.35 -2.07 16.44
C GLY A 36 9.96 -2.34 15.06
N VAL A 37 10.55 -3.52 14.85
CA VAL A 37 11.10 -3.96 13.56
C VAL A 37 9.97 -4.47 12.69
N LEU A 38 9.96 -4.01 11.44
CA LEU A 38 8.95 -4.31 10.43
C LEU A 38 9.42 -5.46 9.55
N TYR A 39 8.58 -6.49 9.37
CA TYR A 39 8.90 -7.64 8.53
C TYR A 39 7.65 -8.31 7.95
N ASP A 40 7.87 -9.34 7.13
CA ASP A 40 6.82 -10.17 6.52
C ASP A 40 5.78 -9.38 5.71
N GLY A 41 6.27 -8.39 4.95
CA GLY A 41 5.43 -7.59 4.06
C GLY A 41 4.72 -8.43 3.02
N LYS A 42 3.43 -8.18 2.83
CA LYS A 42 2.58 -8.93 1.90
C LYS A 42 1.64 -7.99 1.17
N TYR A 43 1.61 -8.10 -0.15
CA TYR A 43 0.60 -7.40 -0.95
C TYR A 43 -0.77 -8.09 -0.81
N LEU A 44 -1.82 -7.29 -0.61
CA LEU A 44 -3.19 -7.77 -0.51
C LEU A 44 -3.95 -7.58 -1.82
N TYR A 45 -4.13 -6.33 -2.23
CA TYR A 45 -4.78 -5.95 -3.49
C TYR A 45 -4.54 -4.47 -3.80
N THR A 46 -4.84 -4.07 -5.03
CA THR A 46 -4.91 -2.67 -5.41
C THR A 46 -6.36 -2.28 -5.61
N GLY A 47 -6.76 -1.18 -5.01
CA GLY A 47 -8.08 -0.60 -5.16
C GLY A 47 -8.02 0.82 -5.70
N SER A 48 -9.18 1.34 -6.05
CA SER A 48 -9.34 2.71 -6.50
C SER A 48 -10.54 3.38 -5.88
N THR A 49 -10.43 4.68 -5.59
CA THR A 49 -11.51 5.49 -5.05
C THR A 49 -11.46 6.90 -5.64
N ARG A 50 -12.61 7.57 -5.70
CA ARG A 50 -12.66 8.96 -6.16
C ARG A 50 -12.27 9.97 -5.07
N TYR A 51 -12.30 9.56 -3.80
CA TYR A 51 -12.12 10.46 -2.66
C TYR A 51 -11.04 9.95 -1.72
N ALA A 52 -10.10 10.81 -1.32
CA ALA A 52 -8.98 10.46 -0.43
C ALA A 52 -9.45 9.82 0.89
N GLY A 53 -10.52 10.37 1.48
CA GLY A 53 -11.09 9.91 2.76
C GLY A 53 -12.15 8.82 2.66
N GLY A 54 -12.43 8.29 1.47
CA GLY A 54 -13.48 7.27 1.30
C GLY A 54 -13.14 5.98 2.05
N SER A 55 -14.09 5.44 2.82
CA SER A 55 -13.93 4.20 3.59
C SER A 55 -13.87 2.93 2.71
N GLY A 56 -14.39 3.01 1.49
CA GLY A 56 -14.35 1.93 0.52
C GLY A 56 -13.53 2.28 -0.71
N ASP A 57 -12.94 1.26 -1.32
CA ASP A 57 -12.35 1.32 -2.65
C ASP A 57 -12.80 0.14 -3.50
N LYS A 58 -12.70 0.31 -4.82
CA LYS A 58 -13.05 -0.71 -5.80
C LYS A 58 -11.77 -1.43 -6.22
N LYS A 59 -11.67 -2.73 -5.93
CA LYS A 59 -10.55 -3.57 -6.35
C LYS A 59 -10.37 -3.52 -7.88
N ILE A 60 -9.13 -3.25 -8.29
CA ILE A 60 -8.71 -3.23 -9.69
C ILE A 60 -8.27 -4.65 -10.08
N LYS A 61 -9.09 -5.33 -10.90
CA LYS A 61 -8.91 -6.76 -11.18
C LYS A 61 -7.74 -7.08 -12.12
N TYR A 62 -7.43 -6.22 -13.09
CA TYR A 62 -6.36 -6.50 -14.07
C TYR A 62 -4.96 -6.45 -13.46
N LEU A 63 -4.80 -5.89 -12.25
CA LEU A 63 -3.52 -5.89 -11.53
C LEU A 63 -3.22 -7.20 -10.82
N GLU A 64 -4.16 -8.16 -10.80
CA GLU A 64 -3.91 -9.49 -10.24
C GLU A 64 -2.82 -10.24 -11.03
N GLU A 65 -2.68 -9.97 -12.34
CA GLU A 65 -1.60 -10.51 -13.18
C GLU A 65 -0.22 -10.04 -12.71
N GLN A 66 -0.14 -8.85 -12.11
CA GLN A 66 1.09 -8.25 -11.60
C GLN A 66 1.30 -8.52 -10.10
N LYS A 67 0.47 -9.35 -9.48
CA LYS A 67 0.47 -9.60 -8.03
C LYS A 67 1.84 -9.98 -7.48
N THR A 68 2.55 -10.91 -8.14
CA THR A 68 3.87 -11.35 -7.69
C THR A 68 4.90 -10.21 -7.71
N TYR A 69 4.81 -9.34 -8.72
CA TYR A 69 5.67 -8.16 -8.82
C TYR A 69 5.37 -7.14 -7.72
N LEU A 70 4.09 -6.84 -7.49
CA LEU A 70 3.63 -5.94 -6.43
C LEU A 70 3.98 -6.47 -5.04
N ASP A 71 3.83 -7.78 -4.81
CA ASP A 71 4.22 -8.43 -3.56
C ASP A 71 5.72 -8.30 -3.27
N ASN A 72 6.57 -8.53 -4.28
CA ASN A 72 8.00 -8.33 -4.16
C ASN A 72 8.38 -6.87 -3.89
N ALA A 73 7.64 -5.91 -4.47
CA ALA A 73 7.84 -4.49 -4.21
C ALA A 73 7.46 -4.13 -2.77
N VAL A 74 6.34 -4.65 -2.26
CA VAL A 74 5.92 -4.48 -0.84
C VAL A 74 6.97 -5.09 0.09
N LYS A 75 7.41 -6.32 -0.14
CA LYS A 75 8.45 -6.99 0.67
C LYS A 75 9.74 -6.19 0.78
N LYS A 76 10.16 -5.52 -0.30
CA LYS A 76 11.35 -4.65 -0.31
C LYS A 76 11.11 -3.30 0.35
N MET A 77 9.86 -2.83 0.36
CA MET A 77 9.47 -1.54 0.93
C MET A 77 9.37 -1.61 2.46
N ILE A 78 8.71 -2.63 3.01
CA ILE A 78 8.41 -2.72 4.46
C ILE A 78 9.64 -2.50 5.35
N PRO A 79 10.80 -3.16 5.14
CA PRO A 79 11.97 -2.97 5.99
C PRO A 79 12.61 -1.57 5.89
N ARG A 80 12.22 -0.78 4.89
CA ARG A 80 12.73 0.58 4.65
C ARG A 80 11.84 1.66 5.26
N ILE A 81 10.60 1.32 5.64
CA ILE A 81 9.71 2.24 6.34
C ILE A 81 10.41 2.65 7.65
N PRO A 82 10.39 3.94 8.04
CA PRO A 82 10.97 4.39 9.30
C PRO A 82 10.48 3.56 10.47
N ALA A 83 11.29 3.34 11.50
CA ALA A 83 10.95 2.50 12.64
C ALA A 83 9.63 2.91 13.29
N TRP A 84 8.80 1.92 13.66
CA TRP A 84 7.54 2.13 14.37
C TRP A 84 7.73 1.86 15.86
N TYR A 85 6.88 2.46 16.68
CA TYR A 85 6.78 2.03 18.07
C TYR A 85 6.22 0.61 18.12
N PRO A 86 6.77 -0.27 18.98
CA PRO A 86 6.22 -1.61 19.16
C PRO A 86 4.78 -1.50 19.67
N ALA A 87 3.93 -2.45 19.25
CA ALA A 87 2.57 -2.54 19.75
C ALA A 87 2.59 -2.93 21.24
N LEU A 88 1.66 -2.36 22.01
CA LEU A 88 1.52 -2.63 23.44
C LEU A 88 0.15 -3.26 23.73
N GLN A 89 0.15 -4.37 24.47
CA GLN A 89 -1.04 -4.95 25.07
C GLN A 89 -0.84 -4.98 26.59
N SER A 90 -1.67 -4.25 27.33
CA SER A 90 -1.53 -4.11 28.79
C SER A 90 -0.12 -3.66 29.22
N ASN A 91 0.45 -2.69 28.50
CA ASN A 91 1.81 -2.16 28.69
C ASN A 91 2.96 -3.16 28.45
N VAL A 92 2.67 -4.31 27.81
CA VAL A 92 3.66 -5.30 27.38
C VAL A 92 3.82 -5.23 25.87
N ARG A 93 5.07 -5.26 25.39
CA ARG A 93 5.39 -5.28 23.96
C ARG A 93 4.92 -6.59 23.34
N VAL A 94 4.19 -6.50 22.23
CA VAL A 94 3.62 -7.66 21.53
C VAL A 94 3.85 -7.54 20.03
N LYS A 95 3.85 -8.69 19.35
CA LYS A 95 3.80 -8.74 17.89
C LYS A 95 2.42 -8.30 17.40
N CYS A 96 2.39 -7.53 16.32
CA CYS A 96 1.14 -7.03 15.75
C CYS A 96 1.16 -7.10 14.22
N ALA A 97 0.10 -7.65 13.64
CA ALA A 97 -0.15 -7.57 12.20
C ALA A 97 -0.85 -6.24 11.88
N VAL A 98 -0.26 -5.46 10.98
CA VAL A 98 -0.79 -4.18 10.52
C VAL A 98 -1.26 -4.35 9.09
N LYS A 99 -2.50 -3.92 8.83
CA LYS A 99 -3.07 -3.81 7.49
C LYS A 99 -3.22 -2.35 7.16
N ASP A 100 -2.57 -1.92 6.08
CA ASP A 100 -2.56 -0.52 5.67
C ASP A 100 -2.50 -0.41 4.15
N TYR A 101 -2.60 0.80 3.65
CA TYR A 101 -2.41 1.12 2.25
C TYR A 101 -1.65 2.42 2.10
N PHE A 102 -0.85 2.51 1.04
CA PHE A 102 -0.40 3.82 0.56
C PHE A 102 -1.32 4.24 -0.59
N GLN A 103 -1.54 5.54 -0.71
CA GLN A 103 -2.41 6.11 -1.72
C GLN A 103 -1.71 7.20 -2.50
N PHE A 104 -2.05 7.31 -3.77
CA PHE A 104 -1.63 8.42 -4.62
C PHE A 104 -2.75 8.81 -5.58
N TRP A 105 -2.84 10.09 -5.89
CA TRP A 105 -3.73 10.60 -6.92
C TRP A 105 -3.13 10.33 -8.29
N LEU A 106 -3.91 9.71 -9.18
CA LEU A 106 -3.54 9.50 -10.57
C LEU A 106 -4.48 10.31 -11.47
N GLY A 107 -4.12 11.56 -11.76
CA GLY A 107 -4.90 12.44 -12.62
C GLY A 107 -4.12 13.68 -13.06
N ILE A 108 -4.54 14.27 -14.19
CA ILE A 108 -3.97 15.51 -14.74
C ILE A 108 -4.54 16.74 -14.01
N ASN A 109 -5.81 16.65 -13.61
CA ASN A 109 -6.46 17.67 -12.80
C ASN A 109 -6.09 17.50 -11.33
N PRO A 110 -6.15 18.58 -10.52
CA PRO A 110 -5.95 18.47 -9.08
C PRO A 110 -6.95 17.50 -8.47
N GLU A 111 -6.57 16.96 -7.31
CA GLU A 111 -7.43 16.04 -6.59
C GLU A 111 -8.76 16.70 -6.18
N PRO A 112 -9.89 15.96 -6.19
CA PRO A 112 -11.16 16.46 -5.69
C PRO A 112 -11.02 16.80 -4.20
N LYS A 113 -11.51 17.99 -3.81
CA LYS A 113 -11.65 18.39 -2.40
C LYS A 113 -12.65 17.50 -1.67
#